data_AF-A0A816WDT6-F1
#
_entry.id   AF-A0A816WDT6-F1
#
_cell.length_a   1.000
_cell.length_b   1.000
_cell.length_c   1.000
_cell.angle_alpha   90.00
_cell.angle_beta   90.00
_cell.angle_gamma   90.00
#
_symmetry.space_group_name_H-M   'P 1'
#
loop_
_entity.id
_entity.type
_entity.pdbx_description
1 polymer ?
#
loop_
_entity_poly.entity_id
_entity_poly.type
_entity_poly.pdbx_seq_one_letter_code
_entity_poly.pdbx_strand_id
1 'polypeptide(L)'
;MPKWFTNDEMAAISTKGQFYELQESDLQGNEWLHMYAEFAFHSKWIAHASDLRPFLPLEIKKVTIQTKEESQPCMKLKANNAIFYIIFKGNGDPSGAPVEYQAVVRKTMDGIPGHICLEVDCLAYKSS
;
A
#
# COMPACT_ATOMS: atom_id res chain seq x y z
N MET A 1 -6.30 -3.40 -12.28
CA MET A 1 -5.86 -3.23 -10.89
C MET A 1 -6.97 -3.69 -9.94
N PRO A 2 -6.69 -4.42 -8.83
CA PRO A 2 -7.69 -4.68 -7.79
C PRO A 2 -8.26 -3.37 -7.25
N LYS A 3 -9.56 -3.36 -6.92
CA LYS A 3 -10.19 -2.18 -6.33
C LYS A 3 -9.83 -2.08 -4.86
N TRP A 4 -9.80 -0.85 -4.34
CA TRP A 4 -9.88 -0.63 -2.91
C TRP A 4 -11.26 -1.09 -2.40
N PHE A 5 -11.30 -1.72 -1.23
CA PHE A 5 -12.52 -2.25 -0.64
C PHE A 5 -13.22 -1.21 0.24
N THR A 6 -14.54 -1.28 0.33
CA THR A 6 -15.28 -0.54 1.36
C THR A 6 -15.00 -1.12 2.74
N ASN A 7 -15.32 -0.38 3.82
CA ASN A 7 -15.15 -0.89 5.19
C ASN A 7 -15.95 -2.18 5.42
N ASP A 8 -17.15 -2.29 4.85
CA ASP A 8 -18.00 -3.48 4.96
C ASP A 8 -17.40 -4.67 4.20
N GLU A 9 -16.83 -4.44 3.01
CA GLU A 9 -16.11 -5.46 2.26
C GLU A 9 -14.85 -5.91 3.00
N MET A 10 -14.07 -4.98 3.56
CA MET A 10 -12.89 -5.31 4.37
C MET A 10 -13.25 -6.18 5.59
N ALA A 11 -14.35 -5.86 6.29
CA ALA A 11 -14.84 -6.66 7.41
C ALA A 11 -15.25 -8.07 6.96
N ALA A 12 -16.00 -8.17 5.86
CA ALA A 12 -16.44 -9.45 5.33
C ALA A 12 -15.26 -10.32 4.85
N ILE A 13 -14.26 -9.75 4.19
CA ILE A 13 -13.16 -10.53 3.62
C ILE A 13 -12.09 -10.89 4.68
N SER A 14 -11.94 -10.08 5.75
CA SER A 14 -11.08 -10.43 6.88
C SER A 14 -11.46 -11.78 7.53
N THR A 15 -12.75 -12.14 7.52
CA THR A 15 -13.23 -13.44 8.01
C THR A 15 -12.78 -14.65 7.18
N LYS A 16 -12.35 -14.44 5.93
CA LYS A 16 -11.91 -15.50 5.01
C LYS A 16 -10.42 -15.85 5.15
N GLY A 17 -9.69 -15.22 6.07
CA GLY A 17 -8.28 -15.54 6.37
C GLY A 17 -7.24 -15.15 5.29
N GLN A 18 -7.70 -14.57 4.17
CA GLN A 18 -6.86 -14.15 3.05
C GLN A 18 -6.24 -12.76 3.24
N PHE A 19 -6.71 -12.01 4.24
CA PHE A 19 -6.26 -10.66 4.55
C PHE A 19 -5.50 -10.68 5.87
N TYR A 20 -4.38 -9.98 5.90
CA TYR A 20 -3.57 -9.83 7.09
C TYR A 20 -3.18 -8.38 7.28
N GLU A 21 -3.57 -7.81 8.41
CA GLU A 21 -3.18 -6.47 8.81
C GLU A 21 -1.85 -6.51 9.57
N LEU A 22 -0.88 -5.73 9.10
CA LEU A 22 0.43 -5.64 9.73
C LEU A 22 0.34 -4.92 11.07
N GLN A 23 1.08 -5.41 12.06
CA GLN A 23 1.29 -4.69 13.31
C GLN A 23 2.40 -3.64 13.12
N GLU A 24 2.46 -2.65 14.01
CA GLU A 24 3.48 -1.58 13.94
C GLU A 24 4.92 -2.14 14.00
N SER A 25 5.13 -3.21 14.77
CA SER A 25 6.41 -3.95 14.80
C SER A 25 6.81 -4.56 13.46
N ASP A 26 5.83 -4.94 12.63
CA ASP A 26 6.08 -5.48 11.29
C ASP A 26 6.51 -4.36 10.33
N LEU A 27 6.10 -3.11 10.57
CA LEU A 27 6.49 -1.98 9.71
C LEU A 27 7.97 -1.60 9.90
N GLN A 28 8.49 -1.70 11.13
CA GLN A 28 9.84 -1.24 11.50
C GLN A 28 11.00 -1.96 10.78
N GLY A 29 10.73 -3.07 10.08
CA GLY A 29 11.73 -3.81 9.29
C GLY A 29 11.42 -3.94 7.79
N ASN A 30 10.38 -3.27 7.29
CA ASN A 30 9.91 -3.41 5.90
C ASN A 30 9.89 -2.05 5.18
N GLU A 31 11.06 -1.42 5.08
CA GLU A 31 11.26 -0.10 4.46
C GLU A 31 10.75 -0.03 3.00
N TRP A 32 10.74 -1.15 2.29
CA TRP A 32 10.19 -1.24 0.93
C TRP A 32 8.69 -0.94 0.85
N LEU A 33 7.95 -1.00 1.97
CA LEU A 33 6.56 -0.53 2.03
C LEU A 33 6.46 0.98 1.82
N HIS A 34 7.46 1.74 2.27
CA HIS A 34 7.55 3.17 1.97
C HIS A 34 7.77 3.39 0.47
N MET A 35 8.65 2.59 -0.16
CA MET A 35 8.83 2.65 -1.62
C MET A 35 7.50 2.39 -2.38
N TYR A 36 6.67 1.45 -1.91
CA TYR A 36 5.35 1.20 -2.51
C TYR A 36 4.39 2.37 -2.34
N ALA A 37 4.37 2.99 -1.17
CA ALA A 37 3.58 4.20 -0.91
C ALA A 37 4.06 5.38 -1.76
N GLU A 38 5.37 5.56 -1.91
CA GLU A 38 5.98 6.61 -2.74
C GLU A 38 5.65 6.44 -4.22
N PHE A 39 5.68 5.22 -4.76
CA PHE A 39 5.24 4.96 -6.14
C PHE A 39 3.77 5.32 -6.34
N ALA A 40 2.91 5.02 -5.37
CA ALA A 40 1.50 5.35 -5.45
C ALA A 40 1.25 6.86 -5.34
N PHE A 41 1.96 7.53 -4.44
CA PHE A 41 1.90 8.97 -4.29
C PHE A 41 2.40 9.68 -5.55
N HIS A 42 3.51 9.19 -6.13
CA HIS A 42 4.02 9.71 -7.38
C HIS A 42 3.03 9.48 -8.53
N SER A 43 2.46 8.28 -8.69
CA SER A 43 1.50 8.02 -9.77
C SER A 43 0.25 8.90 -9.69
N LYS A 44 -0.18 9.26 -8.47
CA LYS A 44 -1.29 10.18 -8.25
C LYS A 44 -1.00 11.59 -8.76
N TRP A 45 0.21 12.07 -8.54
CA TRP A 45 0.57 13.49 -8.72
C TRP A 45 1.46 13.77 -9.92
N ILE A 46 1.92 12.74 -10.66
CA ILE A 46 2.84 12.89 -11.80
C ILE A 46 2.37 13.89 -12.85
N ALA A 47 1.06 14.04 -13.04
CA ALA A 47 0.48 14.98 -14.00
C ALA A 47 0.24 16.40 -13.44
N HIS A 48 0.41 16.62 -12.13
CA HIS A 48 -0.11 17.80 -11.43
C HIS A 48 0.91 18.50 -10.52
N ALA A 49 1.98 17.82 -10.10
CA ALA A 49 3.03 18.39 -9.27
C ALA A 49 4.42 18.06 -9.84
N SER A 50 5.28 19.08 -9.93
CA SER A 50 6.64 18.93 -10.44
C SER A 50 7.64 18.47 -9.38
N ASP A 51 7.35 18.67 -8.10
CA ASP A 51 8.19 18.26 -6.99
C ASP A 51 7.36 17.73 -5.81
N LEU A 52 7.61 16.48 -5.43
CA LEU A 52 6.94 15.83 -4.30
C LEU A 52 7.82 15.75 -3.05
N ARG A 53 9.10 16.11 -3.13
CA ARG A 53 10.04 16.04 -2.00
C ARG A 53 9.57 16.80 -0.74
N PRO A 54 8.89 17.97 -0.84
CA PRO A 54 8.40 18.66 0.34
C PRO A 54 7.38 17.86 1.17
N PHE A 55 6.71 16.88 0.56
CA PHE A 55 5.67 16.07 1.20
C PHE A 55 6.21 14.74 1.76
N LEU A 56 7.52 14.51 1.69
CA LEU A 56 8.21 13.34 2.24
C LEU A 56 8.81 13.66 3.64
N PRO A 57 9.05 12.64 4.49
CA PRO A 57 8.70 11.22 4.29
C PRO A 57 7.20 10.98 4.43
N LEU A 58 6.70 9.93 3.75
CA LEU A 58 5.32 9.48 3.91
C LEU A 58 5.15 8.74 5.24
N GLU A 59 4.10 9.08 5.98
CA GLU A 59 3.68 8.38 7.18
C GLU A 59 2.69 7.27 6.80
N ILE A 60 3.13 6.01 6.89
CA ILE A 60 2.25 4.85 6.72
C ILE A 60 1.41 4.67 7.99
N LYS A 61 0.08 4.66 7.82
CA LYS A 61 -0.89 4.49 8.90
C LYS A 61 -1.34 3.06 9.07
N LYS A 62 -1.52 2.35 7.95
CA LYS A 62 -2.06 0.99 7.95
C LYS A 62 -1.62 0.26 6.70
N VAL A 63 -1.32 -1.03 6.87
CA VAL A 63 -1.04 -1.93 5.75
C VAL A 63 -1.84 -3.21 5.92
N THR A 64 -2.58 -3.58 4.89
CA THR A 64 -3.24 -4.88 4.79
C THR A 64 -2.72 -5.63 3.57
N ILE A 65 -2.37 -6.89 3.76
CA ILE A 65 -1.84 -7.77 2.71
C ILE A 65 -2.91 -8.79 2.36
N GLN A 66 -3.17 -8.94 1.06
CA GLN A 66 -3.92 -10.04 0.51
C GLN A 66 -2.98 -10.97 -0.26
N THR A 67 -2.98 -12.25 0.09
CA THR A 67 -2.28 -13.28 -0.68
C THR A 67 -3.03 -14.61 -0.62
N LYS A 68 -2.85 -15.43 -1.67
CA LYS A 68 -3.36 -16.80 -1.73
C LYS A 68 -2.34 -17.82 -1.16
N GLU A 69 -1.13 -17.37 -0.85
CA GLU A 69 -0.08 -18.23 -0.32
C GLU A 69 -0.38 -18.54 1.15
N GLU A 70 -0.63 -19.81 1.46
CA GLU A 70 -0.85 -20.30 2.82
C GLU A 70 0.46 -20.29 3.60
N SER A 71 0.71 -19.18 4.29
CA SER A 71 1.92 -18.97 5.07
C SER A 71 1.62 -18.26 6.39
N GLN A 72 2.54 -18.39 7.35
CA GLN A 72 2.47 -17.64 8.60
C GLN A 72 2.42 -16.13 8.31
N PRO A 73 1.78 -15.30 9.17
CA PRO A 73 1.56 -13.91 8.86
C PRO A 73 2.83 -13.10 8.54
N CYS A 74 3.93 -13.36 9.25
CA CYS A 74 5.25 -12.75 8.98
C CYS A 74 5.86 -13.17 7.63
N MET A 75 5.46 -14.34 7.10
CA MET A 75 5.90 -14.84 5.80
C MET A 75 5.04 -14.30 4.65
N LYS A 76 3.80 -13.84 4.93
CA LYS A 76 2.92 -13.21 3.92
C LYS A 76 3.53 -11.92 3.34
N LEU A 77 4.37 -11.22 4.11
CA LEU A 77 5.18 -10.09 3.62
C LEU A 77 6.14 -10.49 2.48
N LYS A 78 6.64 -11.72 2.53
CA LYS A 78 7.58 -12.28 1.56
C LYS A 78 6.90 -13.04 0.43
N ALA A 79 5.57 -13.11 0.44
CA ALA A 79 4.79 -13.80 -0.59
C ALA A 79 5.20 -13.33 -1.99
N ASN A 80 5.30 -14.27 -2.92
CA ASN A 80 5.71 -13.96 -4.29
C ASN A 80 4.66 -13.11 -4.98
N ASN A 81 3.39 -13.45 -4.78
CA ASN A 81 2.25 -12.73 -5.31
C ASN A 81 1.38 -12.23 -4.16
N ALA A 82 1.27 -10.92 -4.06
CA ALA A 82 0.52 -10.27 -3.00
C ALA A 82 -0.06 -8.93 -3.49
N ILE A 83 -1.16 -8.53 -2.86
CA ILE A 83 -1.73 -7.21 -3.01
C ILE A 83 -1.60 -6.51 -1.67
N PHE A 84 -1.03 -5.31 -1.68
CA PHE A 84 -0.84 -4.45 -0.53
C PHE A 84 -1.84 -3.30 -0.61
N TYR A 85 -2.59 -3.13 0.47
CA TYR A 85 -3.50 -2.03 0.70
C TYR A 85 -2.87 -1.12 1.75
N ILE A 86 -2.41 0.05 1.35
CA ILE A 86 -1.63 0.95 2.18
C ILE A 86 -2.42 2.23 2.39
N ILE A 87 -2.66 2.59 3.65
CA ILE A 87 -3.15 3.92 4.03
C ILE A 87 -1.95 4.73 4.49
N PHE A 88 -1.76 5.92 3.93
CA PHE A 88 -0.64 6.80 4.26
C PHE A 88 -1.00 8.27 4.09
N LYS A 89 -0.14 9.16 4.59
CA LYS A 89 -0.20 10.60 4.31
C LYS A 89 1.19 11.20 4.16
N GLY A 90 1.28 12.32 3.46
CA GLY A 90 2.50 13.10 3.35
C GLY A 90 2.68 14.11 4.49
N ASN A 91 3.86 14.74 4.51
CA ASN A 91 4.12 15.94 5.29
C ASN A 91 3.45 17.15 4.63
N GLY A 92 2.12 17.22 4.76
CA GLY A 92 1.27 18.10 3.94
C GLY A 92 0.82 17.43 2.65
N ASP A 93 0.26 18.22 1.75
CA ASP A 93 -0.33 17.70 0.51
C ASP A 93 -0.18 18.70 -0.67
N PRO A 94 0.04 18.22 -1.91
CA PRO A 94 0.07 19.10 -3.08
C PRO A 94 -1.23 19.89 -3.31
N SER A 95 -2.38 19.41 -2.82
CA SER A 95 -3.65 20.16 -2.89
C SER A 95 -3.73 21.31 -1.88
N GLY A 96 -2.82 21.39 -0.91
CA GLY A 96 -2.84 22.37 0.17
C GLY A 96 -3.76 22.02 1.35
N ALA A 97 -4.49 20.90 1.30
CA ALA A 97 -5.32 20.41 2.40
C ALA A 97 -4.78 19.08 2.94
N PRO A 98 -4.88 18.79 4.25
CA PRO A 98 -4.53 17.48 4.78
C PRO A 98 -5.39 16.38 4.12
N VAL A 99 -4.73 15.41 3.49
CA VAL A 99 -5.37 14.29 2.79
C VAL A 99 -4.66 12.99 3.16
N GLU A 100 -5.44 11.95 3.40
CA GLU A 100 -4.93 10.57 3.47
C GLU A 100 -5.10 9.89 2.12
N TYR A 101 -4.23 8.94 1.84
CA TYR A 101 -4.17 8.22 0.59
C TYR A 101 -4.40 6.74 0.82
N GLN A 102 -5.04 6.13 -0.17
CA GLN A 102 -5.28 4.70 -0.26
C GLN A 102 -4.56 4.17 -1.48
N ALA A 103 -3.47 3.44 -1.28
CA ALA A 103 -2.68 2.81 -2.32
C ALA A 103 -2.97 1.32 -2.43
N VAL A 104 -3.31 0.87 -3.64
CA VAL A 104 -3.33 -0.56 -3.97
C VAL A 104 -2.08 -0.87 -4.76
N VAL A 105 -1.25 -1.78 -4.25
CA VAL A 105 -0.03 -2.24 -4.92
C VAL A 105 -0.10 -3.74 -5.14
N ARG A 106 -0.08 -4.19 -6.39
CA ARG A 106 -0.03 -5.60 -6.74
C ARG A 106 1.42 -5.93 -7.10
N LYS A 107 2.00 -6.82 -6.30
CA LYS A 107 3.29 -7.45 -6.55
C LYS A 107 3.07 -8.79 -7.23
N THR A 108 3.78 -9.02 -8.33
CA THR A 108 3.91 -10.34 -8.93
C THR A 108 5.38 -10.67 -9.22
N MET A 109 5.73 -11.95 -9.09
CA MET A 109 7.06 -12.48 -9.43
C MET A 109 6.89 -13.71 -10.32
N ASP A 110 7.73 -13.82 -11.35
CA ASP A 110 7.70 -14.90 -12.35
C ASP A 110 8.55 -16.12 -11.97
N GLY A 111 9.20 -16.08 -10.80
CA GLY A 111 10.10 -17.11 -10.30
C GLY A 111 11.56 -16.91 -10.72
N ILE A 112 11.86 -15.93 -11.59
CA ILE A 112 13.22 -15.54 -11.93
C ILE A 112 13.74 -14.61 -10.81
N PRO A 113 14.90 -14.91 -10.19
CA PRO A 113 15.45 -14.07 -9.13
C PRO A 113 15.64 -12.61 -9.60
N GLY A 114 15.11 -11.66 -8.82
CA GLY A 114 15.21 -10.22 -9.11
C GLY A 114 14.16 -9.68 -10.08
N HIS A 115 13.35 -10.52 -10.72
CA HIS A 115 12.20 -10.07 -11.52
C HIS A 115 10.98 -9.80 -10.64
N ILE A 116 10.59 -8.53 -10.58
CA ILE A 116 9.40 -8.07 -9.87
C ILE A 116 8.60 -7.16 -10.80
N CYS A 117 7.29 -7.39 -10.85
CA CYS A 117 6.36 -6.46 -11.45
C CYS A 117 5.51 -5.83 -10.34
N LEU A 118 5.44 -4.49 -10.36
CA LEU A 118 4.61 -3.70 -9.46
C LEU A 118 3.58 -2.94 -10.29
N GLU A 119 2.31 -3.20 -9.99
CA GLU A 119 1.20 -2.42 -10.52
C GLU A 119 0.61 -1.61 -9.37
N VAL A 120 0.40 -0.31 -9.60
CA VAL A 120 0.11 0.65 -8.53
C VAL A 120 -1.08 1.51 -8.93
N ASP A 121 -2.00 1.71 -7.99
CA ASP A 121 -3.09 2.68 -8.09
C ASP A 121 -3.23 3.43 -6.76
N CYS A 122 -3.68 4.68 -6.81
CA CYS A 122 -3.74 5.57 -5.65
C CYS A 122 -4.99 6.44 -5.67
N LEU A 123 -5.76 6.37 -4.59
CA LEU A 123 -6.96 7.17 -4.37
C LEU A 123 -6.71 8.18 -3.24
N ALA A 124 -7.18 9.41 -3.41
CA ALA A 124 -7.24 10.38 -2.33
C ALA A 124 -8.50 10.10 -1.50
N TYR A 125 -8.34 9.95 -0.19
CA TYR A 125 -9.41 9.63 0.75
C TYR A 125 -9.49 10.74 1.80
N LYS A 126 -10.67 11.37 1.93
CA LYS A 126 -10.92 12.28 3.04
C LYS A 126 -11.26 11.45 4.26
N SER A 127 -10.39 11.50 5.27
CA SER A 127 -10.73 11.02 6.60
C SER A 127 -11.89 11.88 7.10
N SER A 128 -13.08 11.27 7.21
CA SER A 128 -14.31 11.90 7.72
C SER A 128 -14.23 12.17 9.21
#